data_AF-A0A9P5XB04-F1
#
_entry.id   AF-A0A9P5XB04-F1
#
_cell.length_a   1.000
_cell.length_b   1.000
_cell.length_c   1.000
_cell.angle_alpha   90.00
_cell.angle_beta   90.00
_cell.angle_gamma   90.00
#
_symmetry.space_group_name_H-M   'P 1'
#
loop_
_entity.id
_entity.type
_entity.pdbx_description
1 polymer ?
#
loop_
_entity_poly.entity_id
_entity_poly.type
_entity_poly.pdbx_seq_one_letter_code
_entity_poly.pdbx_strand_id
1 'polypeptide(L)'
;MITGWRPIAKLPLDPSLLALQKEEAEFFRTLTGIKGDKELKEHIINVSSKAYETFPYPCIYNFLFTKLGMSRLPGYQRAFKLVQEHRGAILLDAACGFGNDLRKAVFDGWPVENAIAFDLDSSKASRHYS
;
A
#
# COMPACT_ATOMS: atom_id res chain seq x y z
N MET A 1 -3.44 30.65 1.51
CA MET A 1 -2.25 30.22 0.75
C MET A 1 -1.58 29.09 1.52
N ILE A 2 -1.91 27.84 1.21
CA ILE A 2 -1.22 26.68 1.78
C ILE A 2 0.00 26.46 0.89
N THR A 3 1.19 26.59 1.46
CA THR A 3 2.47 26.46 0.75
C THR A 3 2.54 25.08 0.09
N GLY A 4 2.81 25.06 -1.22
CA GLY A 4 2.95 23.84 -2.00
C GLY A 4 3.99 22.87 -1.42
N TRP A 5 3.80 21.59 -1.71
CA TRP A 5 4.74 20.52 -1.41
C TRP A 5 6.16 20.94 -1.83
N ARG A 6 7.05 21.13 -0.85
CA ARG A 6 8.47 21.30 -1.11
C ARG A 6 9.05 19.91 -1.37
N PRO A 7 9.62 19.63 -2.56
CA PRO A 7 10.29 18.36 -2.77
C PRO A 7 11.48 18.29 -1.80
N ILE A 8 11.37 17.39 -0.82
CA ILE A 8 12.53 16.93 -0.06
C ILE A 8 13.50 16.35 -1.10
N ALA A 9 14.77 16.74 -1.05
CA ALA A 9 15.78 16.21 -1.96
C ALA A 9 15.67 14.67 -2.00
N LYS A 10 15.56 14.10 -3.21
CA LYS A 10 15.40 12.66 -3.40
C LYS A 10 16.61 11.94 -2.80
N LEU A 11 16.38 11.23 -1.70
CA LEU A 11 17.42 10.44 -1.05
C LEU A 11 17.59 9.11 -1.78
N PRO A 12 18.80 8.51 -1.82
CA PRO A 12 18.93 7.13 -2.28
C PRO A 12 18.09 6.22 -1.38
N LEU A 13 17.32 5.30 -1.98
CA LEU A 13 16.54 4.32 -1.23
C LEU A 13 17.48 3.52 -0.32
N ASP A 14 17.14 3.36 0.95
CA ASP A 14 17.92 2.61 1.92
C ASP A 14 17.27 1.24 2.17
N PRO A 15 17.81 0.13 1.62
CA PRO A 15 17.24 -1.20 1.80
C PRO A 15 17.17 -1.67 3.25
N SER A 16 17.98 -1.11 4.15
CA SER A 16 17.98 -1.49 5.57
C SER A 16 16.70 -1.11 6.30
N LEU A 17 15.93 -0.16 5.74
CA LEU A 17 14.62 0.24 6.26
C LEU A 17 13.53 -0.82 6.02
N LEU A 18 13.76 -1.78 5.11
CA LEU A 18 12.83 -2.88 4.89
C LEU A 18 12.93 -3.92 6.01
N ALA A 19 11.96 -3.90 6.92
CA ALA A 19 11.87 -4.85 8.02
C ALA A 19 10.50 -5.54 8.08
N LEU A 20 10.31 -6.65 7.37
CA LEU A 20 9.03 -7.38 7.38
C LEU A 20 8.80 -8.13 8.70
N GLN A 21 7.60 -7.99 9.26
CA GLN A 21 7.09 -8.89 10.30
C GLN A 21 6.63 -10.22 9.69
N LYS A 22 6.45 -11.25 10.53
CA LYS A 22 6.05 -12.60 10.08
C LYS A 22 4.79 -12.58 9.20
N GLU A 23 3.73 -11.90 9.65
CA GLU A 23 2.47 -11.77 8.90
C GLU A 23 2.67 -11.06 7.56
N GLU A 24 3.47 -9.99 7.54
CA GLU A 24 3.77 -9.21 6.32
C GLU A 24 4.51 -10.10 5.32
N ALA A 25 5.51 -10.86 5.78
CA ALA A 25 6.24 -11.80 4.95
C ALA A 25 5.32 -12.90 4.39
N GLU A 26 4.49 -13.54 5.23
CA GLU A 26 3.54 -14.57 4.79
C GLU A 26 2.53 -14.04 3.76
N PHE A 27 2.03 -12.84 3.96
CA PHE A 27 1.14 -12.17 3.01
C PHE A 27 1.81 -11.96 1.65
N PHE A 28 3.01 -11.34 1.62
CA PHE A 28 3.71 -11.10 0.35
C PHE A 28 4.19 -12.39 -0.31
N ARG A 29 4.57 -13.42 0.45
CA ARG A 29 4.89 -14.76 -0.09
C ARG A 29 3.68 -15.36 -0.81
N THR A 30 2.50 -15.20 -0.22
CA THR A 30 1.26 -15.74 -0.80
C THR A 30 0.88 -14.99 -2.06
N LEU A 31 1.00 -13.65 -2.07
CA LEU A 31 0.71 -12.83 -3.24
C LEU A 31 1.69 -13.03 -4.40
N THR A 32 2.97 -13.20 -4.11
CA THR A 32 4.04 -13.25 -5.13
C THR A 32 4.40 -14.68 -5.54
N GLY A 33 4.07 -15.68 -4.73
CA GLY A 33 4.56 -17.05 -4.87
C GLY A 33 6.03 -17.25 -4.48
N ILE A 34 6.74 -16.20 -4.05
CA ILE A 34 8.16 -16.26 -3.70
C ILE A 34 8.31 -16.90 -2.31
N LYS A 35 9.16 -17.92 -2.20
CA LYS A 35 9.38 -18.68 -0.95
C LYS A 35 10.71 -18.36 -0.25
N GLY A 36 11.70 -17.76 -0.90
CA GLY A 36 12.94 -17.36 -0.24
C GLY A 36 12.78 -16.01 0.47
N ASP A 37 13.27 -15.89 1.71
CA ASP A 37 13.28 -14.58 2.42
C ASP A 37 14.11 -13.53 1.67
N LYS A 38 15.28 -13.97 1.17
CA LYS A 38 16.18 -13.11 0.40
C LYS A 38 15.53 -12.66 -0.90
N GLU A 39 14.99 -13.60 -1.67
CA GLU A 39 14.30 -13.34 -2.94
C GLU A 39 13.10 -12.41 -2.76
N LEU A 40 12.33 -12.60 -1.68
CA LEU A 40 11.18 -11.75 -1.37
C LEU A 40 11.62 -10.32 -1.05
N LYS A 41 12.66 -10.15 -0.22
CA LYS A 41 13.21 -8.83 0.11
C LYS A 41 13.74 -8.13 -1.14
N GLU A 42 14.53 -8.83 -1.97
CA GLU A 42 15.06 -8.31 -3.23
C GLU A 42 13.93 -7.88 -4.18
N HIS A 43 12.88 -8.69 -4.28
CA HIS A 43 11.70 -8.35 -5.07
C HIS A 43 11.03 -7.04 -4.58
N ILE A 44 10.77 -6.93 -3.28
CA ILE A 44 10.14 -5.75 -2.68
C ILE A 44 11.01 -4.49 -2.87
N ILE A 45 12.33 -4.61 -2.68
CA ILE A 45 13.27 -3.51 -2.91
C ILE A 45 13.26 -3.06 -4.37
N ASN A 46 13.27 -4.00 -5.32
CA ASN A 46 13.22 -3.69 -6.74
C ASN A 46 11.92 -2.98 -7.14
N VAL A 47 10.77 -3.45 -6.65
CA VAL A 47 9.47 -2.77 -6.87
C VAL A 47 9.49 -1.36 -6.28
N SER A 48 10.03 -1.20 -5.08
CA SER A 48 10.14 0.10 -4.40
C SER A 48 11.04 1.06 -5.16
N SER A 49 12.19 0.59 -5.66
CA SER A 49 13.13 1.41 -6.44
C SER A 49 12.47 1.97 -7.68
N LYS A 50 11.79 1.13 -8.46
CA LYS A 50 11.08 1.54 -9.68
C LYS A 50 9.98 2.56 -9.39
N ALA A 51 9.22 2.36 -8.32
CA ALA A 51 8.18 3.30 -7.93
C ALA A 51 8.76 4.63 -7.42
N TYR A 52 9.80 4.57 -6.59
CA TYR A 52 10.47 5.74 -6.00
C TYR A 52 11.22 6.58 -7.04
N GLU A 53 11.61 5.97 -8.17
CA GLU A 53 12.14 6.69 -9.32
C GLU A 53 11.18 7.73 -9.86
N THR A 54 9.90 7.37 -9.95
CA THR A 54 8.82 8.19 -10.51
C THR A 54 8.11 9.02 -9.44
N PHE A 55 7.90 8.44 -8.26
CA PHE A 55 7.15 9.01 -7.15
C PHE A 55 8.02 8.97 -5.88
N PRO A 56 8.84 10.01 -5.61
CA PRO A 56 9.77 10.02 -4.48
C PRO A 56 9.06 10.30 -3.15
N TYR A 57 7.95 9.61 -2.88
CA TYR A 57 7.14 9.80 -1.68
C TYR A 57 7.81 9.17 -0.44
N PRO A 58 7.77 9.84 0.72
CA PRO A 58 8.35 9.30 1.96
C PRO A 58 7.79 7.93 2.36
N CYS A 59 6.53 7.63 2.02
CA CYS A 59 5.92 6.33 2.29
C CYS A 59 6.55 5.19 1.47
N ILE A 60 6.99 5.46 0.24
CA ILE A 60 7.70 4.49 -0.60
C ILE A 60 9.14 4.33 -0.10
N TYR A 61 9.80 5.44 0.25
CA TYR A 61 11.15 5.43 0.85
C TYR A 61 11.23 4.55 2.10
N ASN A 62 10.24 4.65 3.00
CA ASN A 62 10.19 3.89 4.25
C ASN A 62 9.50 2.52 4.10
N PHE A 63 9.23 2.05 2.88
CA PHE A 63 8.53 0.77 2.62
C PHE A 63 7.19 0.64 3.36
N LEU A 64 6.48 1.75 3.62
CA LEU A 64 5.26 1.73 4.44
C LEU A 64 4.15 0.90 3.81
N PHE A 65 4.15 0.74 2.49
CA PHE A 65 3.22 -0.15 1.78
C PHE A 65 3.35 -1.62 2.22
N THR A 66 4.46 -2.02 2.85
CA THR A 66 4.64 -3.37 3.40
C THR A 66 3.99 -3.54 4.77
N LYS A 67 3.61 -2.42 5.40
CA LYS A 67 2.97 -2.39 6.71
C LYS A 67 1.48 -2.48 6.50
N LEU A 68 0.91 -3.62 6.89
CA LEU A 68 -0.52 -3.92 6.81
C LEU A 68 -1.29 -3.09 7.85
N GLY A 69 -1.24 -1.77 7.68
CA GLY A 69 -1.67 -0.80 8.68
C GLY A 69 -3.18 -0.85 8.90
N MET A 70 -3.95 -0.94 7.81
CA MET A 70 -5.41 -0.99 7.90
C MET A 70 -5.89 -2.21 8.68
N SER A 71 -5.30 -3.38 8.45
CA SER A 71 -5.72 -4.62 9.12
C SER A 71 -5.42 -4.63 10.62
N ARG A 72 -4.56 -3.72 11.09
CA ARG A 72 -4.19 -3.53 12.50
C ARG A 72 -5.03 -2.50 13.22
N LEU A 73 -5.92 -1.78 12.52
CA LEU A 73 -6.79 -0.79 13.15
C LEU A 73 -7.83 -1.49 14.06
N PRO A 74 -8.14 -0.96 15.25
CA PRO A 74 -9.15 -1.54 16.15
C PRO A 74 -10.52 -1.75 15.50
N GLY A 75 -10.86 -0.93 14.50
CA GLY A 75 -12.13 -1.00 13.77
C GLY A 75 -12.19 -2.07 12.67
N TYR A 76 -11.07 -2.70 12.30
CA TYR A 76 -11.00 -3.58 11.13
C TYR A 76 -11.93 -4.80 11.25
N GLN A 77 -11.95 -5.46 12.41
CA GLN A 77 -12.86 -6.59 12.67
C GLN A 77 -14.33 -6.17 12.69
N ARG A 78 -14.62 -4.92 13.10
CA ARG A 78 -15.98 -4.38 13.03
C ARG A 78 -16.40 -4.13 11.58
N ALA A 79 -15.49 -3.62 10.74
CA ALA A 79 -15.74 -3.45 9.31
C ALA A 79 -16.07 -4.79 8.63
N PHE A 80 -15.38 -5.87 9.01
CA PHE A 80 -15.69 -7.22 8.51
C PHE A 80 -17.09 -7.70 8.87
N LYS A 81 -17.53 -7.50 10.11
CA LYS A 81 -18.91 -7.84 10.51
C LYS A 81 -19.93 -7.07 9.68
N LEU A 82 -19.68 -5.77 9.47
CA LEU A 82 -20.56 -4.92 8.68
C LEU A 82 -20.69 -5.41 7.22
N VAL A 83 -19.60 -5.80 6.56
CA VAL A 83 -19.70 -6.31 5.17
C VAL A 83 -20.38 -7.68 5.08
N GLN A 84 -20.28 -8.50 6.11
CA GLN A 84 -21.00 -9.78 6.18
C GLN A 84 -22.51 -9.57 6.40
N GLU A 85 -22.89 -8.62 7.25
CA GLU A 85 -24.29 -8.30 7.56
C GLU A 85 -24.96 -7.49 6.43
N HIS A 86 -24.18 -6.70 5.68
CA HIS A 86 -24.66 -5.85 4.59
C HIS A 86 -23.98 -6.23 3.28
N ARG A 87 -24.61 -7.12 2.50
CA ARG A 87 -24.05 -7.67 1.24
C ARG A 87 -23.63 -6.64 0.18
N GLY A 88 -24.04 -5.38 0.30
CA GLY A 88 -23.65 -4.28 -0.60
C GLY A 88 -22.65 -3.28 0.01
N ALA A 89 -22.11 -3.54 1.20
CA ALA A 89 -21.14 -2.63 1.80
C ALA A 89 -19.81 -2.63 1.02
N ILE A 90 -19.34 -1.44 0.68
CA ILE A 90 -18.13 -1.22 -0.13
C ILE A 90 -16.96 -0.83 0.76
N LEU A 91 -15.80 -1.46 0.56
CA LEU A 91 -14.52 -0.94 1.06
C LEU A 91 -13.94 0.03 0.04
N LEU A 92 -13.65 1.24 0.48
CA LEU A 92 -12.98 2.25 -0.33
C LEU A 92 -11.59 2.51 0.24
N ASP A 93 -10.55 2.11 -0.49
CA ASP A 93 -9.15 2.40 -0.21
C ASP A 93 -8.70 3.64 -1.02
N ALA A 94 -8.68 4.79 -0.37
CA ALA A 94 -8.34 6.08 -0.97
C ALA A 94 -6.86 6.42 -0.72
N ALA A 95 -6.17 6.89 -1.76
CA ALA A 95 -4.71 7.03 -1.77
C ALA A 95 -4.03 5.66 -1.52
N CYS A 96 -4.49 4.66 -2.26
CA CYS A 96 -4.16 3.26 -2.02
C CYS A 96 -2.67 2.92 -2.26
N GLY A 97 -1.93 3.77 -2.97
CA GLY A 97 -0.55 3.52 -3.39
C GLY A 97 -0.43 2.22 -4.16
N PHE A 98 0.23 1.23 -3.56
CA PHE A 98 0.34 -0.12 -4.12
C PHE A 98 -0.89 -1.00 -3.85
N GLY A 99 -1.95 -0.51 -3.21
CA GLY A 99 -3.20 -1.24 -2.95
C GLY A 99 -3.05 -2.44 -2.00
N ASN A 100 -2.06 -2.43 -1.11
CA ASN A 100 -1.80 -3.57 -0.23
C ASN A 100 -2.82 -3.72 0.87
N ASP A 101 -3.38 -2.62 1.38
CA ASP A 101 -4.46 -2.66 2.36
C ASP A 101 -5.71 -3.29 1.73
N LEU A 102 -6.14 -2.85 0.52
CA LEU A 102 -7.23 -3.51 -0.20
C LEU A 102 -6.96 -5.00 -0.46
N ARG A 103 -5.75 -5.35 -0.93
CA ARG A 103 -5.38 -6.77 -1.14
C ARG A 103 -5.42 -7.58 0.14
N LYS A 104 -5.04 -6.99 1.27
CA LYS A 104 -5.12 -7.64 2.59
C LYS A 104 -6.57 -7.84 3.01
N ALA A 105 -7.45 -6.86 2.79
CA ALA A 105 -8.88 -7.03 3.05
C ALA A 105 -9.48 -8.18 2.23
N VAL A 106 -9.20 -8.24 0.93
CA VAL A 106 -9.67 -9.33 0.07
C VAL A 106 -9.08 -10.68 0.52
N PHE A 107 -7.79 -10.72 0.87
CA PHE A 107 -7.14 -11.92 1.41
C PHE A 107 -7.82 -12.43 2.69
N ASP A 108 -8.27 -11.52 3.55
CA ASP A 108 -8.96 -11.82 4.80
C ASP A 108 -10.45 -12.15 4.62
N GLY A 109 -10.96 -12.11 3.38
CA GLY A 109 -12.34 -12.53 3.04
C GLY A 109 -13.28 -11.40 2.64
N TRP A 110 -12.79 -10.19 2.37
CA TRP A 110 -13.62 -9.13 1.81
C TRP A 110 -14.04 -9.49 0.37
N PRO A 111 -15.32 -9.39 0.00
CA PRO A 111 -15.76 -9.66 -1.38
C PRO A 111 -15.08 -8.73 -2.37
N VAL A 112 -14.37 -9.27 -3.36
CA VAL A 112 -13.56 -8.50 -4.30
C VAL A 112 -14.42 -7.53 -5.14
N GLU A 113 -15.66 -7.93 -5.44
CA GLU A 113 -16.67 -7.12 -6.12
C GLU A 113 -17.09 -5.87 -5.34
N ASN A 114 -16.85 -5.87 -4.03
CA ASN A 114 -17.19 -4.78 -3.11
C ASN A 114 -15.93 -4.03 -2.62
N ALA A 115 -14.80 -4.16 -3.31
CA ALA A 115 -13.53 -3.56 -2.95
C ALA A 115 -13.09 -2.59 -4.05
N ILE A 116 -12.99 -1.29 -3.71
CA ILE A 116 -12.60 -0.23 -4.64
C ILE A 116 -11.35 0.45 -4.10
N ALA A 117 -10.31 0.58 -4.93
CA ALA A 117 -9.11 1.35 -4.63
C ALA A 117 -8.84 2.40 -5.69
N PHE A 118 -8.37 3.57 -5.26
CA PHE A 118 -7.90 4.61 -6.17
C PHE A 118 -6.76 5.41 -5.55
N ASP A 119 -5.89 5.91 -6.42
CA ASP A 119 -4.85 6.90 -6.09
C ASP A 119 -4.85 8.00 -7.15
N LEU A 120 -4.29 9.15 -6.80
CA LEU A 120 -4.18 10.27 -7.71
C LEU A 120 -3.04 10.04 -8.69
N ASP A 121 -3.33 10.27 -9.96
CA ASP A 121 -2.31 10.34 -10.99
C ASP A 121 -1.55 11.67 -10.88
N SER A 122 -0.31 11.62 -10.41
CA SER A 122 0.54 12.82 -10.26
C SER A 122 0.81 13.51 -11.60
N SER A 123 0.67 12.82 -12.74
CA SER A 123 0.81 13.41 -14.07
C SER A 123 -0.34 14.37 -14.43
N LYS A 124 -1.45 14.30 -13.69
CA LYS A 124 -2.63 15.16 -13.87
C LYS A 124 -2.78 16.25 -12.81
N ALA A 125 -2.12 16.10 -11.66
CA ALA A 125 -2.15 17.09 -10.58
C ALA A 125 -1.50 18.44 -10.96
N SER A 126 -0.64 18.46 -11.98
CA SER A 126 0.05 19.66 -12.48
C SER A 126 -0.75 20.48 -13.51
N ARG A 127 -1.95 20.05 -13.93
CA ARG A 127 -2.72 20.68 -15.03
C ARG A 127 -3.88 21.59 -14.62
N HIS A 128 -4.08 21.90 -13.35
CA HIS A 128 -5.23 22.70 -12.88
C HIS A 128 -4.89 23.89 -11.99
N TYR A 129 -3.67 24.42 -12.11
CA TYR A 129 -3.32 25.73 -11.57
C TYR A 129 -2.73 26.59 -12.69
N SER A 130 -3.61 27.06 -13.58
CA SER A 130 -3.37 28.15 -14.53
C SER A 130 -4.56 29.08 -14.50
#